data_AF-A0A2V6TX93-F1
#
_entry.id   AF-A0A2V6TX93-F1
#
_cell.length_a   1.000
_cell.length_b   1.000
_cell.length_c   1.000
_cell.angle_alpha   90.00
_cell.angle_beta   90.00
_cell.angle_gamma   90.00
#
_symmetry.space_group_name_H-M   'P 1'
#
loop_
_entity.id
_entity.type
_entity.pdbx_description
1 polymer ?
#
loop_
_entity_poly.entity_id
_entity_poly.type
_entity_poly.pdbx_seq_one_letter_code
_entity_poly.pdbx_strand_id
1 'polypeptide(L)'
;MSPSVEHTSPLPSPAVLNPFGGRGHALMLGHVHPDADVLGTLLALGLALEARGWRVTYGGPHLAPALLAFLPGIDRYRQLTGLDEPLDVVVLTDCPNPQRTEGLIDQARRAAKVVVNIDHHPDNRDTAT
;
A
#
# COMPACT_ATOMS: atom_id res chain seq x y z
N MET A 1 -12.26 9.03 14.87
CA MET A 1 -12.47 8.51 13.51
C MET A 1 -12.53 9.70 12.58
N SER A 2 -11.51 9.88 11.74
CA SER A 2 -11.59 10.86 10.66
C SER A 2 -12.53 10.31 9.59
N PRO A 3 -13.46 11.11 9.05
CA PRO A 3 -14.39 10.62 8.04
C PRO A 3 -13.65 10.20 6.76
N SER A 4 -14.17 9.18 6.09
CA SER A 4 -13.74 8.77 4.75
C SER A 4 -13.86 9.97 3.80
N VAL A 5 -12.77 10.32 3.11
CA VAL A 5 -12.74 11.43 2.15
C VAL A 5 -12.97 10.84 0.76
N GLU A 6 -14.13 11.12 0.17
CA GLU A 6 -14.41 10.81 -1.24
C GLU A 6 -13.89 11.95 -2.12
N HIS A 7 -13.12 11.62 -3.16
CA HIS A 7 -12.44 12.60 -4.00
C HIS A 7 -12.56 12.22 -5.47
N THR A 8 -13.20 13.07 -6.28
CA THR A 8 -13.55 12.79 -7.69
C THR A 8 -12.73 13.61 -8.70
N SER A 9 -11.74 14.40 -8.22
CA SER A 9 -10.85 15.19 -9.07
C SER A 9 -9.59 14.42 -9.47
N PRO A 10 -9.04 14.64 -10.69
CA PRO A 10 -7.81 13.99 -11.13
C PRO A 10 -6.56 14.45 -10.35
N LEU A 11 -6.65 15.56 -9.61
CA LEU A 11 -5.59 16.03 -8.72
C LEU A 11 -5.84 15.51 -7.31
N PRO A 12 -4.95 14.69 -6.71
CA PRO A 12 -5.17 14.17 -5.35
C PRO A 12 -5.32 15.30 -4.33
N SER A 13 -6.29 15.15 -3.42
CA SER A 13 -6.53 16.14 -2.36
C SER A 13 -5.36 16.23 -1.39
N PRO A 14 -5.21 17.35 -0.66
CA PRO A 14 -4.23 17.44 0.43
C PRO A 14 -4.39 16.32 1.46
N ALA A 15 -5.60 15.83 1.72
CA ALA A 15 -5.82 14.72 2.64
C ALA A 15 -5.10 13.43 2.17
N VAL A 16 -5.07 13.17 0.87
CA VAL A 16 -4.33 12.04 0.27
C VAL A 16 -2.82 12.30 0.23
N LEU A 17 -2.40 13.55 -0.01
CA LEU A 17 -0.98 13.90 -0.17
C LEU A 17 -0.24 14.09 1.16
N ASN A 18 -0.91 14.56 2.20
CA ASN A 18 -0.31 14.89 3.50
C ASN A 18 0.44 13.72 4.15
N PRO A 19 -0.06 12.46 4.11
CA PRO A 19 0.69 11.29 4.56
C PRO A 19 2.08 11.15 3.93
N PHE A 20 2.27 11.68 2.72
CA PHE A 20 3.50 11.59 1.93
C PHE A 20 4.31 12.90 1.92
N GLY A 21 3.96 13.88 2.75
CA GLY A 21 4.58 15.22 2.74
C GLY A 21 6.03 15.27 3.27
N GLY A 22 6.45 14.28 4.05
CA GLY A 22 7.76 14.21 4.68
C GLY A 22 8.70 13.15 4.10
N ARG A 23 9.50 12.55 4.97
CA ARG A 23 10.27 11.31 4.77
C ARG A 23 9.97 10.38 5.93
N GLY A 24 10.11 9.09 5.71
CA GLY A 24 9.83 8.09 6.73
C GLY A 24 9.96 6.68 6.19
N HIS A 25 9.35 5.74 6.91
CA HIS A 25 9.23 4.35 6.50
C HIS A 25 7.82 4.06 5.98
N ALA A 26 7.72 3.68 4.71
CA ALA A 26 6.47 3.28 4.07
C ALA A 26 6.42 1.77 3.85
N LEU A 27 5.26 1.17 4.10
CA LEU A 27 4.94 -0.19 3.64
C LEU A 27 4.00 -0.09 2.45
N MET A 28 4.39 -0.73 1.36
CA MET A 28 3.58 -0.95 0.16
C MET A 28 3.00 -2.36 0.24
N LEU A 29 1.76 -2.48 0.73
CA LEU A 29 1.11 -3.74 1.08
C LEU A 29 0.17 -4.22 -0.03
N GLY A 30 0.52 -5.32 -0.68
CA GLY A 30 -0.33 -6.02 -1.63
C GLY A 30 -1.22 -7.08 -0.98
N HIS A 31 -2.16 -7.59 -1.75
CA HIS A 31 -3.11 -8.63 -1.33
C HIS A 31 -2.75 -10.02 -1.90
N VAL A 32 -3.47 -11.05 -1.48
CA VAL A 32 -3.39 -12.41 -2.04
C VAL A 32 -3.54 -12.41 -3.56
N HIS A 33 -2.77 -13.28 -4.22
CA HIS A 33 -2.75 -13.41 -5.68
C HIS A 33 -2.57 -12.05 -6.37
N PRO A 34 -1.47 -11.33 -6.10
CA PRO A 34 -1.28 -9.99 -6.63
C PRO A 34 -1.21 -10.05 -8.16
N ASP A 35 -1.95 -9.18 -8.82
CA ASP A 35 -2.00 -9.07 -10.27
C ASP A 35 -1.26 -7.82 -10.75
N ALA A 36 -1.43 -7.49 -12.04
CA ALA A 36 -0.74 -6.36 -12.64
C ALA A 36 -1.21 -5.01 -12.10
N ASP A 37 -2.45 -4.88 -11.62
CA ASP A 37 -2.98 -3.61 -11.14
C ASP A 37 -2.41 -3.26 -9.76
N VAL A 38 -2.51 -4.19 -8.81
CA VAL A 38 -1.81 -4.06 -7.53
C VAL A 38 -0.32 -3.84 -7.74
N LEU A 39 0.37 -4.72 -8.46
CA LEU A 39 1.83 -4.65 -8.52
C LEU A 39 2.30 -3.40 -9.26
N GLY A 40 1.63 -3.01 -10.35
CA GLY A 40 1.97 -1.82 -11.12
C GLY A 40 1.84 -0.54 -10.28
N THR A 41 0.68 -0.35 -9.64
CA THR A 41 0.40 0.85 -8.84
C THR A 41 1.27 0.92 -7.58
N LEU A 42 1.39 -0.21 -6.88
CA LEU A 42 2.18 -0.36 -5.65
C LEU A 42 3.67 -0.09 -5.88
N LEU A 43 4.26 -0.70 -6.92
CA LEU A 43 5.66 -0.49 -7.26
C LEU A 43 5.93 0.94 -7.73
N ALA A 44 5.08 1.48 -8.60
CA ALA A 44 5.24 2.83 -9.11
C ALA A 44 5.24 3.87 -7.97
N LEU A 45 4.29 3.77 -7.03
CA LEU A 45 4.22 4.67 -5.89
C LEU A 45 5.42 4.51 -4.96
N GLY A 46 5.79 3.27 -4.62
CA GLY A 46 6.94 3.03 -3.75
C GLY A 46 8.25 3.56 -4.35
N LEU A 47 8.50 3.33 -5.64
CA LEU A 47 9.67 3.85 -6.35
C LEU A 47 9.70 5.38 -6.33
N ALA A 48 8.54 6.02 -6.49
CA ALA A 48 8.43 7.48 -6.40
C ALA A 48 8.72 8.01 -4.99
N LEU A 49 8.33 7.28 -3.93
CA LEU A 49 8.64 7.65 -2.55
C LEU A 49 10.14 7.46 -2.25
N GLU A 50 10.75 6.36 -2.70
CA GLU A 50 12.20 6.15 -2.57
C GLU A 50 12.99 7.28 -3.23
N ALA A 51 12.60 7.68 -4.45
CA ALA A 51 13.22 8.81 -5.15
C ALA A 51 13.13 10.13 -4.36
N ARG A 52 12.17 10.24 -3.43
CA ARG A 52 11.98 11.37 -2.51
C ARG A 52 12.66 11.17 -1.14
N GLY A 53 13.38 10.06 -0.95
CA GLY A 53 14.17 9.76 0.24
C GLY A 53 13.41 9.00 1.34
N TRP A 54 12.33 8.29 1.01
CA TRP A 54 11.68 7.37 1.93
C TRP A 54 12.40 6.02 1.96
N ARG A 55 12.35 5.34 3.12
CA ARG A 55 12.58 3.89 3.17
C ARG A 55 11.27 3.21 2.80
N VAL A 56 11.31 2.23 1.90
CA VAL A 56 10.10 1.53 1.44
C VAL A 56 10.27 0.02 1.56
N THR A 57 9.30 -0.63 2.20
CA THR A 57 9.13 -2.08 2.22
C THR A 57 8.03 -2.47 1.24
N TYR A 58 8.26 -3.47 0.40
CA TYR A 58 7.28 -3.96 -0.57
C TYR A 58 6.92 -5.40 -0.26
N GLY A 59 5.63 -5.70 -0.14
CA GLY A 59 5.24 -7.08 -0.01
C GLY A 59 3.77 -7.31 0.28
N GLY A 60 3.43 -8.57 0.50
CA GLY A 60 2.08 -9.02 0.79
C GLY A 60 2.07 -10.51 1.15
N PRO A 61 0.88 -11.12 1.29
CA PRO A 61 0.79 -12.50 1.76
C PRO A 61 1.31 -13.51 0.74
N HIS A 62 1.28 -13.20 -0.56
CA HIS A 62 1.73 -14.08 -1.65
C HIS A 62 2.87 -13.44 -2.45
N LEU A 63 3.67 -14.26 -3.14
CA LEU A 63 4.68 -13.79 -4.08
C LEU A 63 4.06 -13.21 -5.36
N ALA A 64 4.82 -12.36 -6.04
CA ALA A 64 4.45 -11.90 -7.38
C ALA A 64 4.44 -13.07 -8.39
N PRO A 65 3.47 -13.12 -9.33
CA PRO A 65 3.48 -14.10 -10.41
C PRO A 65 4.71 -13.96 -11.31
N ALA A 66 5.30 -15.07 -11.73
CA ALA A 66 6.48 -15.07 -12.61
C ALA A 66 6.25 -14.34 -13.95
N LEU A 67 5.00 -14.34 -14.45
CA LEU A 67 4.60 -13.60 -15.65
C LEU A 67 4.82 -12.09 -15.53
N LEU A 68 4.83 -11.55 -14.30
CA LEU A 68 5.00 -10.13 -14.01
C LEU A 68 6.43 -9.79 -13.58
N ALA A 69 7.39 -10.72 -13.74
CA ALA A 69 8.80 -10.50 -13.40
C ALA A 69 9.49 -9.40 -14.24
N PHE A 70 8.84 -8.89 -15.29
CA PHE A 70 9.32 -7.76 -16.08
C PHE A 70 9.06 -6.40 -15.43
N LEU A 71 8.19 -6.33 -14.40
CA LEU A 71 7.83 -5.05 -13.78
C LEU A 71 9.04 -4.42 -13.07
N PRO A 72 9.31 -3.11 -13.28
CA PRO A 72 10.39 -2.42 -12.59
C PRO A 72 10.23 -2.50 -11.06
N GLY A 73 11.27 -2.94 -10.35
CA GLY A 73 11.28 -3.05 -8.90
C GLY A 73 10.57 -4.28 -8.33
N ILE A 74 10.05 -5.17 -9.17
CA ILE A 74 9.37 -6.41 -8.72
C ILE A 74 10.29 -7.30 -7.88
N ASP A 75 11.59 -7.23 -8.15
CA ASP A 75 12.65 -7.90 -7.40
C ASP A 75 12.75 -7.44 -5.94
N ARG A 76 12.01 -6.39 -5.52
CA ARG A 76 11.94 -5.92 -4.13
C ARG A 76 10.69 -6.38 -3.42
N TYR A 77 9.66 -6.80 -4.16
CA TYR A 77 8.44 -7.34 -3.61
C TYR A 77 8.71 -8.71 -3.01
N ARG A 78 8.25 -8.92 -1.77
CA ARG A 78 8.47 -10.16 -1.01
C ARG A 78 7.18 -10.65 -0.38
N GLN A 79 7.14 -11.96 -0.13
CA GLN A 79 6.15 -12.51 0.78
C GLN A 79 6.46 -12.03 2.19
N LEU A 80 5.45 -11.48 2.87
CA LEU A 80 5.52 -11.03 4.25
C LEU A 80 4.81 -12.05 5.13
N THR A 81 5.49 -12.48 6.20
CA THR A 81 4.93 -13.35 7.23
C THR A 81 4.64 -12.60 8.54
N GLY A 82 5.08 -11.34 8.63
CA GLY A 82 4.89 -10.48 9.78
C GLY A 82 5.45 -9.07 9.56
N LEU A 83 5.12 -8.17 10.48
CA LEU A 83 5.61 -6.78 10.50
C LEU A 83 6.14 -6.44 11.89
N ASP A 84 7.45 -6.21 11.97
CA ASP A 84 8.16 -6.05 13.25
C ASP A 84 8.71 -4.62 13.45
N GLU A 85 8.61 -3.77 12.44
CA GLU A 85 9.20 -2.43 12.44
C GLU A 85 8.12 -1.34 12.46
N PRO A 86 8.36 -0.21 13.15
CA PRO A 86 7.50 0.96 13.06
C PRO A 86 7.38 1.49 11.62
N LEU A 87 6.19 1.96 11.29
CA LEU A 87 5.84 2.50 9.98
C LEU A 87 5.28 3.92 10.13
N ASP A 88 5.67 4.80 9.22
CA ASP A 88 5.04 6.12 9.12
C ASP A 88 3.75 6.02 8.31
N VAL A 89 3.75 5.25 7.21
CA VAL A 89 2.58 5.04 6.36
C VAL A 89 2.51 3.59 5.87
N VAL A 90 1.30 3.04 5.85
CA VAL A 90 0.97 1.80 5.12
C VAL A 90 0.08 2.19 3.96
N VAL A 91 0.44 1.72 2.77
CA VAL A 91 -0.34 1.95 1.56
C VAL A 91 -0.86 0.63 1.03
N LEU A 92 -2.16 0.58 0.79
CA LEU A 92 -2.81 -0.45 -0.02
C LEU A 92 -3.23 0.18 -1.34
N THR A 93 -3.05 -0.56 -2.41
CA THR A 93 -3.64 -0.27 -3.71
C THR A 93 -4.53 -1.43 -4.10
N ASP A 94 -5.61 -1.15 -4.81
CA ASP A 94 -6.47 -2.17 -5.43
C ASP A 94 -6.94 -3.28 -4.44
N CYS A 95 -7.24 -2.88 -3.20
CA CYS A 95 -7.60 -3.78 -2.11
C CYS A 95 -8.91 -3.34 -1.43
N PRO A 96 -10.08 -3.61 -2.04
CA PRO A 96 -11.37 -3.19 -1.48
C PRO A 96 -11.75 -3.96 -0.22
N ASN A 97 -11.10 -5.10 0.01
CA ASN A 97 -11.38 -6.02 1.10
C ASN A 97 -10.08 -6.29 1.91
N PRO A 98 -9.94 -5.74 3.13
CA PRO A 98 -8.71 -5.87 3.92
C PRO A 98 -8.37 -7.30 4.31
N GLN A 99 -9.36 -8.21 4.36
CA GLN A 99 -9.13 -9.63 4.63
C GLN A 99 -8.23 -10.29 3.56
N ARG A 100 -8.15 -9.72 2.36
CA ARG A 100 -7.23 -10.19 1.31
C ARG A 100 -5.75 -9.97 1.62
N THR A 101 -5.42 -9.29 2.72
CA THR A 101 -4.03 -9.17 3.22
C THR A 101 -3.66 -10.28 4.21
N GLU A 102 -4.58 -11.20 4.50
CA GLU A 102 -4.39 -12.31 5.47
C GLU A 102 -3.90 -11.86 6.85
N GLY A 103 -4.45 -10.74 7.34
CA GLY A 103 -4.14 -10.20 8.66
C GLY A 103 -2.87 -9.36 8.72
N LEU A 104 -2.11 -9.21 7.64
CA LEU A 104 -0.97 -8.28 7.58
C LEU A 104 -1.42 -6.84 7.82
N ILE A 105 -2.61 -6.44 7.33
CA ILE A 105 -3.15 -5.10 7.60
C ILE A 105 -3.37 -4.84 9.09
N ASP A 106 -3.80 -5.84 9.86
CA ASP A 106 -4.03 -5.69 11.30
C ASP A 106 -2.71 -5.51 12.04
N GLN A 107 -1.65 -6.20 11.59
CA GLN A 107 -0.29 -5.98 12.12
C GLN A 107 0.19 -4.57 11.75
N ALA A 108 0.00 -4.17 10.49
CA ALA A 108 0.43 -2.89 9.96
C ALA A 108 -0.22 -1.72 10.72
N ARG A 109 -1.52 -1.81 11.02
CA ARG A 109 -2.25 -0.82 11.82
C ARG A 109 -1.71 -0.65 13.23
N ARG A 110 -1.11 -1.67 13.83
CA ARG A 110 -0.46 -1.56 15.15
C ARG A 110 0.90 -0.89 15.08
N ALA A 111 1.58 -0.99 13.93
CA ALA A 111 2.92 -0.46 13.72
C ALA A 111 2.93 0.92 13.03
N ALA A 112 1.84 1.31 12.35
CA ALA A 112 1.78 2.48 11.48
C ALA A 112 1.06 3.68 12.09
N LYS A 113 1.51 4.89 11.74
CA LYS A 113 0.82 6.14 12.11
C LYS A 113 -0.43 6.41 11.26
N VAL A 114 -0.42 5.97 10.00
CA VAL A 114 -1.54 6.16 9.08
C VAL A 114 -1.63 5.02 8.06
N VAL A 115 -2.85 4.67 7.69
CA VAL A 115 -3.16 3.73 6.60
C VAL A 115 -3.82 4.53 5.48
N VAL A 116 -3.34 4.33 4.25
CA VAL A 116 -3.90 4.92 3.04
C VAL A 116 -4.31 3.77 2.12
N ASN A 117 -5.58 3.73 1.73
CA ASN A 117 -6.06 2.78 0.72
C ASN A 117 -6.53 3.55 -0.52
N ILE A 118 -5.91 3.26 -1.67
CA ILE A 118 -6.22 3.87 -2.95
C ILE A 118 -6.77 2.77 -3.85
N ASP A 119 -8.08 2.77 -4.05
CA ASP A 119 -8.78 1.67 -4.70
C ASP A 119 -9.90 2.21 -5.58
N HIS A 120 -10.07 1.61 -6.76
CA HIS A 120 -11.05 2.05 -7.74
C HIS A 120 -12.38 1.27 -7.65
N HIS A 121 -12.45 0.22 -6.84
CA HIS A 121 -13.62 -0.64 -6.79
C HIS A 121 -14.77 0.09 -6.07
N PRO A 122 -16.02 -0.07 -6.57
CA PRO A 122 -17.18 0.58 -5.97
C PRO A 122 -17.53 0.03 -4.59
N ASP A 123 -17.05 -1.17 -4.23
CA ASP A 123 -17.26 -1.82 -2.95
C ASP A 123 -16.08 -1.65 -1.98
N ASN A 124 -15.19 -0.70 -2.24
CA ASN A 124 -14.06 -0.39 -1.36
C ASN A 124 -14.53 -0.13 0.07
N ARG A 125 -14.14 -1.02 0.99
CA ARG A 125 -14.54 -0.96 2.40
C ARG A 125 -13.57 -0.10 3.17
N ASP A 126 -14.05 0.49 4.27
CA ASP A 126 -13.20 1.29 5.13
C ASP A 126 -12.08 0.42 5.74
N THR A 127 -10.86 0.60 5.22
CA THR A 127 -9.66 -0.05 5.72
C THR A 127 -9.08 0.67 6.94
N ALA A 128 -9.80 1.65 7.52
CA ALA A 128 -9.39 2.35 8.73
C ALA A 128 -9.91 1.73 10.04
N THR A 129 -10.90 0.84 10.00
CA THR A 129 -11.49 0.17 11.20
C THR A 129 -10.87 -1.15 11.53
#